data_AF-A0A2S6GTL2-F1
#
_entry.id   AF-A0A2S6GTL2-F1
#
_cell.length_a   1.000
_cell.length_b   1.000
_cell.length_c   1.000
_cell.angle_alpha   90.00
_cell.angle_beta   90.00
_cell.angle_gamma   90.00
#
_symmetry.space_group_name_H-M   'P 1'
#
loop_
_entity.id
_entity.type
_entity.pdbx_description
1 polymer ?
#
loop_
_entity_poly.entity_id
_entity_poly.type
_entity_poly.pdbx_seq_one_letter_code
_entity_poly.pdbx_strand_id
1 'polypeptide(L)'
;MSKCGRVLGLVLSLVAAAVVTATPAQALPAGCAKPGSLNCLRITSGAFAGSLDIENPDDPHAYLRFRGDNGERSFWKLEQNADFTFRIRNLASGNCVDVWRTNGYLDQWECVGQSSQRWHLVPFAADLSSYFVKQEDTGRCFTLDNDGYVYVGDCAAGDTRQSFTLGVDGSTLAGTKNLAVRYAMKVCDSKPETCGWKEDKTKYPAYLAPAECVSQLVKNATPNEATYTRTWTQTTGWQNTVGGSVTVSTDIGIDLGIKAKVTTAIQANYQHAWIGSEAVSDAVSIKLKPGEYGWVTRAALVKKVTGTWTLDLAGQSWTQKATIVIPAKDGTDSKLSAVVLKAGKTPPTDCKG
;
A
#
# COMPACT_ATOMS: atom_id res chain seq x y z
N MET A 1 6.82 60.39 -66.63
CA MET A 1 6.84 58.91 -66.68
C MET A 1 7.96 58.42 -65.78
N SER A 2 7.67 58.00 -64.56
CA SER A 2 8.64 57.26 -63.74
C SER A 2 7.88 56.36 -62.76
N LYS A 3 8.24 55.08 -62.75
CA LYS A 3 7.49 53.98 -62.15
C LYS A 3 7.79 53.85 -60.66
N CYS A 4 6.72 53.50 -59.95
CA CYS A 4 6.66 53.06 -58.56
C CYS A 4 7.48 51.77 -58.33
N GLY A 5 8.25 51.71 -57.25
CA GLY A 5 8.97 50.51 -56.82
C GLY A 5 8.89 50.34 -55.30
N ARG A 6 7.94 49.51 -54.85
CA ARG A 6 7.85 49.01 -53.46
C ARG A 6 8.82 47.84 -53.31
N VAL A 7 9.74 47.93 -52.34
CA VAL A 7 10.58 46.81 -51.90
C VAL A 7 9.80 46.00 -50.86
N LEU A 8 9.53 44.74 -51.17
CA LEU A 8 8.94 43.76 -50.26
C LEU A 8 10.10 42.94 -49.67
N GLY A 9 10.33 43.06 -48.35
CA GLY A 9 11.32 42.24 -47.63
C GLY A 9 10.77 40.84 -47.36
N LEU A 10 11.47 39.82 -47.83
CA LEU A 10 11.16 38.41 -47.56
C LEU A 10 11.91 37.99 -46.28
N VAL A 11 11.20 37.75 -45.18
CA VAL A 11 11.76 37.15 -43.96
C VAL A 11 11.72 35.64 -44.12
N LEU A 12 12.89 35.02 -44.25
CA LEU A 12 13.04 33.56 -44.32
C LEU A 12 13.14 33.01 -42.89
N SER A 13 12.03 32.54 -42.33
CA SER A 13 12.01 31.85 -41.04
C SER A 13 12.50 30.41 -41.20
N LEU A 14 13.72 30.12 -40.74
CA LEU A 14 14.19 28.74 -40.55
C LEU A 14 13.47 28.11 -39.36
N VAL A 15 12.60 27.14 -39.63
CA VAL A 15 12.08 26.22 -38.62
C VAL A 15 13.11 25.12 -38.43
N ALA A 16 13.88 25.17 -37.33
CA ALA A 16 14.71 24.04 -36.91
C ALA A 16 13.80 22.93 -36.39
N ALA A 17 13.63 21.87 -37.18
CA ALA A 17 12.95 20.66 -36.71
C ALA A 17 13.82 19.99 -35.64
N ALA A 18 13.37 20.06 -34.38
CA ALA A 18 13.97 19.29 -33.30
C ALA A 18 13.73 17.80 -33.58
N VAL A 19 14.79 17.09 -33.93
CA VAL A 19 14.78 15.62 -34.05
C VAL A 19 14.67 15.06 -32.64
N VAL A 20 13.46 14.67 -32.23
CA VAL A 20 13.25 13.89 -31.01
C VAL A 20 13.68 12.46 -31.31
N THR A 21 14.93 12.12 -30.99
CA THR A 21 15.37 10.73 -31.02
C THR A 21 14.71 10.00 -29.86
N ALA A 22 13.76 9.11 -30.16
CA ALA A 22 13.21 8.21 -29.16
C ALA A 22 14.33 7.29 -28.65
N THR A 23 14.64 7.37 -27.36
CA THR A 23 15.55 6.43 -26.70
C THR A 23 14.93 5.03 -26.72
N PRO A 24 15.70 3.98 -27.07
CA PRO A 24 15.18 2.62 -27.06
C PRO A 24 14.77 2.23 -25.64
N ALA A 25 13.54 1.75 -25.48
CA ALA A 25 13.08 1.17 -24.23
C ALA A 25 13.92 -0.08 -23.94
N GLN A 26 14.58 -0.09 -22.77
CA GLN A 26 15.38 -1.24 -22.35
C GLN A 26 14.46 -2.42 -22.03
N ALA A 27 14.84 -3.62 -22.52
CA ALA A 27 14.11 -4.83 -22.21
C ALA A 27 14.18 -5.14 -20.71
N LEU A 28 13.05 -5.52 -20.11
CA LEU A 28 13.00 -5.96 -18.71
C LEU A 28 13.73 -7.30 -18.54
N PRO A 29 14.43 -7.52 -17.41
CA PRO A 29 15.01 -8.81 -17.09
C PRO A 29 13.98 -9.97 -17.11
N ALA A 30 14.45 -11.18 -17.39
CA ALA A 30 13.61 -12.38 -17.33
C ALA A 30 13.07 -12.58 -15.89
N GLY A 31 11.77 -12.90 -15.76
CA GLY A 31 11.11 -13.07 -14.45
C GLY A 31 10.49 -11.81 -13.87
N CYS A 32 10.57 -10.68 -14.58
CA CYS A 32 9.77 -9.50 -14.27
C CYS A 32 8.28 -9.78 -14.50
N ALA A 33 7.53 -9.89 -13.41
CA ALA A 33 6.08 -9.80 -13.46
C ALA A 33 5.67 -8.37 -13.90
N LYS A 34 4.40 -8.24 -14.33
CA LYS A 34 3.80 -7.00 -14.86
C LYS A 34 4.25 -5.73 -14.11
N PRO A 35 4.39 -4.59 -14.80
CA PRO A 35 4.57 -3.29 -14.15
C PRO A 35 3.59 -3.12 -13.00
N GLY A 36 4.08 -2.81 -11.80
CA GLY A 36 3.26 -2.70 -10.58
C GLY A 36 3.54 -3.73 -9.49
N SER A 37 4.26 -4.82 -9.78
CA SER A 37 4.67 -5.80 -8.75
C SER A 37 5.83 -5.28 -7.89
N LEU A 38 6.03 -5.82 -6.68
CA LEU A 38 7.22 -5.55 -5.84
C LEU A 38 8.51 -6.17 -6.41
N ASN A 39 8.52 -6.51 -7.70
CA ASN A 39 9.61 -7.13 -8.42
C ASN A 39 9.98 -6.25 -9.62
N CYS A 40 11.26 -6.25 -10.00
CA CYS A 40 11.81 -5.46 -11.10
C CYS A 40 11.60 -3.95 -10.96
N LEU A 41 11.90 -3.45 -9.78
CA LEU A 41 11.86 -2.04 -9.43
C LEU A 41 13.23 -1.41 -9.69
N ARG A 42 13.23 -0.15 -10.08
CA ARG A 42 14.36 0.76 -9.94
C ARG A 42 14.12 1.63 -8.71
N ILE A 43 15.19 1.95 -8.02
CA ILE A 43 15.19 2.94 -6.94
C ILE A 43 15.86 4.18 -7.52
N THR A 44 15.09 5.25 -7.68
CA THR A 44 15.55 6.52 -8.25
C THR A 44 15.52 7.61 -7.18
N SER A 45 16.32 8.65 -7.35
CA SER A 45 16.31 9.83 -6.50
C SER A 45 16.18 11.09 -7.35
N GLY A 46 15.56 12.14 -6.82
CA GLY A 46 15.58 13.46 -7.44
C GLY A 46 16.94 14.17 -7.31
N ALA A 47 17.81 13.71 -6.42
CA ALA A 47 19.10 14.33 -6.15
C ALA A 47 20.23 13.87 -7.09
N PHE A 48 20.09 12.70 -7.72
CA PHE A 48 21.11 12.11 -8.60
C PHE A 48 20.48 11.53 -9.87
N ALA A 49 21.24 11.57 -10.97
CA ALA A 49 20.82 10.95 -12.22
C ALA A 49 20.87 9.41 -12.15
N GLY A 50 19.92 8.77 -12.82
CA GLY A 50 19.84 7.31 -12.94
C GLY A 50 19.22 6.62 -11.71
N SER A 51 19.72 5.43 -11.38
CA SER A 51 19.12 4.58 -10.33
C SER A 51 20.17 3.87 -9.48
N LEU A 52 19.74 3.35 -8.32
CA LEU A 52 20.58 2.55 -7.44
C LEU A 52 21.14 1.35 -8.20
N ASP A 53 22.47 1.22 -8.18
CA ASP A 53 23.22 0.18 -8.87
C ASP A 53 24.31 -0.39 -7.93
N ILE A 54 24.76 -1.59 -8.25
CA ILE A 54 25.95 -2.23 -7.68
C ILE A 54 27.18 -1.61 -8.34
N GLU A 55 28.09 -1.06 -7.54
CA GLU A 55 29.30 -0.42 -8.06
C GLU A 55 30.17 -1.37 -8.89
N ASN A 56 30.49 -2.52 -8.31
CA ASN A 56 31.35 -3.54 -8.89
C ASN A 56 30.62 -4.90 -8.84
N PRO A 57 30.11 -5.41 -9.97
CA PRO A 57 29.29 -6.62 -9.96
C PRO A 57 30.09 -7.89 -9.65
N ASP A 58 31.41 -7.85 -9.86
CA ASP A 58 32.32 -8.97 -9.60
C ASP A 58 32.71 -9.07 -8.12
N ASP A 59 32.39 -8.06 -7.31
CA ASP A 59 32.62 -8.04 -5.87
C ASP A 59 31.32 -8.38 -5.12
N PRO A 60 31.26 -9.52 -4.40
CA PRO A 60 30.08 -9.94 -3.66
C PRO A 60 29.66 -8.97 -2.54
N HIS A 61 30.54 -8.02 -2.17
CA HIS A 61 30.35 -7.00 -1.13
C HIS A 61 30.47 -5.57 -1.65
N ALA A 62 30.23 -5.38 -2.95
CA ALA A 62 30.32 -4.06 -3.57
C ALA A 62 29.37 -3.03 -2.93
N TYR A 63 29.86 -1.80 -2.84
CA TYR A 63 29.04 -0.65 -2.45
C TYR A 63 27.89 -0.42 -3.43
N LEU A 64 26.82 0.18 -2.89
CA LEU A 64 25.69 0.63 -3.67
C LEU A 64 25.79 2.12 -3.94
N ARG A 65 25.55 2.49 -5.19
CA ARG A 65 25.63 3.88 -5.63
C ARG A 65 24.64 4.18 -6.73
N PHE A 66 24.21 5.43 -6.80
CA PHE A 66 23.42 5.93 -7.91
C PHE A 66 24.35 6.23 -9.08
N ARG A 67 24.11 5.59 -10.24
CA ARG A 67 24.79 5.91 -11.49
C ARG A 67 23.78 6.22 -12.60
N GLY A 68 24.23 7.00 -13.59
CA GLY A 68 23.43 7.38 -14.76
C GLY A 68 23.18 6.26 -15.77
N ASP A 69 23.93 5.15 -15.70
CA ASP A 69 23.74 3.96 -16.53
C ASP A 69 22.71 3.00 -15.91
N ASN A 70 21.50 2.98 -16.47
CA ASN A 70 20.41 2.13 -16.02
C ASN A 70 20.54 0.69 -16.59
N GLY A 71 21.52 -0.08 -16.11
CA GLY A 71 21.76 -1.46 -16.54
C GLY A 71 20.87 -2.52 -15.87
N GLU A 72 21.15 -3.80 -16.13
CA GLU A 72 20.43 -4.93 -15.50
C GLU A 72 20.61 -4.97 -13.97
N ARG A 73 21.77 -4.50 -13.50
CA ARG A 73 22.12 -4.41 -12.08
C ARG A 73 21.31 -3.36 -11.31
N SER A 74 20.58 -2.48 -11.99
CA SER A 74 19.73 -1.48 -11.35
C SER A 74 18.32 -1.98 -11.04
N PHE A 75 18.04 -3.27 -11.28
CA PHE A 75 16.75 -3.88 -10.97
C PHE A 75 16.74 -4.61 -9.62
N TRP A 76 15.72 -4.30 -8.83
CA TRP A 76 15.56 -4.71 -7.44
C TRP A 76 14.18 -5.33 -7.20
N LYS A 77 14.08 -6.11 -6.14
CA LYS A 77 12.83 -6.72 -5.65
C LYS A 77 12.67 -6.45 -4.16
N LEU A 78 11.48 -6.04 -3.74
CA LEU A 78 11.13 -5.94 -2.32
C LEU A 78 10.50 -7.25 -1.85
N GLU A 79 11.18 -7.95 -0.95
CA GLU A 79 10.73 -9.20 -0.36
C GLU A 79 10.15 -8.92 1.03
N GLN A 80 8.82 -8.95 1.14
CA GLN A 80 8.11 -8.71 2.40
C GLN A 80 8.39 -9.82 3.42
N ASN A 81 8.68 -9.41 4.65
CA ASN A 81 8.71 -10.25 5.84
C ASN A 81 7.33 -10.24 6.54
N ALA A 82 7.10 -11.19 7.44
CA ALA A 82 5.84 -11.31 8.19
C ALA A 82 5.55 -10.12 9.12
N ASP A 83 6.58 -9.37 9.52
CA ASP A 83 6.50 -8.26 10.48
C ASP A 83 6.45 -6.86 9.83
N PHE A 84 6.08 -6.82 8.55
CA PHE A 84 5.94 -5.63 7.71
C PHE A 84 7.25 -4.95 7.31
N THR A 85 8.42 -5.45 7.75
CA THR A 85 9.68 -5.09 7.10
C THR A 85 9.78 -5.76 5.73
N PHE A 86 10.71 -5.28 4.88
CA PHE A 86 11.10 -5.99 3.67
C PHE A 86 12.62 -5.99 3.49
N ARG A 87 13.10 -6.96 2.70
CA ARG A 87 14.47 -6.95 2.16
C ARG A 87 14.45 -6.39 0.75
N ILE A 88 15.55 -5.77 0.34
CA ILE A 88 15.74 -5.28 -1.03
C ILE A 88 16.75 -6.20 -1.69
N ARG A 89 16.31 -7.04 -2.64
CA ARG A 89 17.17 -7.99 -3.36
C ARG A 89 17.51 -7.46 -4.75
N ASN A 90 18.77 -7.50 -5.12
CA ASN A 90 19.21 -7.24 -6.49
C ASN A 90 18.90 -8.43 -7.39
N LEU A 91 18.37 -8.19 -8.60
CA LEU A 91 18.01 -9.27 -9.51
C LEU A 91 19.19 -9.86 -10.29
N ALA A 92 20.26 -9.10 -10.49
CA ALA A 92 21.45 -9.57 -11.20
C ALA A 92 22.36 -10.40 -10.28
N SER A 93 22.67 -9.91 -9.08
CA SER A 93 23.56 -10.63 -8.15
C SER A 93 22.83 -11.62 -7.24
N GLY A 94 21.51 -11.46 -7.04
CA GLY A 94 20.75 -12.24 -6.07
C GLY A 94 20.99 -11.85 -4.61
N ASN A 95 21.89 -10.90 -4.33
CA ASN A 95 22.21 -10.40 -3.00
C ASN A 95 21.24 -9.33 -2.52
N CYS A 96 21.26 -9.06 -1.22
CA CYS A 96 20.41 -8.09 -0.56
C CYS A 96 21.18 -6.81 -0.23
N VAL A 97 20.48 -5.68 -0.20
CA VAL A 97 21.00 -4.43 0.37
C VAL A 97 21.23 -4.62 1.87
N ASP A 98 22.48 -4.40 2.29
CA ASP A 98 22.95 -4.47 3.68
C ASP A 98 23.57 -3.14 4.10
N VAL A 99 23.88 -3.01 5.39
CA VAL A 99 24.64 -1.88 5.94
C VAL A 99 26.01 -2.39 6.34
N TRP A 100 27.03 -1.87 5.67
CA TRP A 100 28.41 -2.13 6.00
C TRP A 100 28.71 -1.62 7.42
N ARG A 101 28.95 -2.55 8.34
CA ARG A 101 28.97 -2.29 9.80
C ARG A 101 30.01 -1.29 10.27
N THR A 102 31.12 -1.13 9.54
CA THR A 102 32.24 -0.27 9.95
C THR A 102 32.09 1.19 9.55
N ASN A 103 31.32 1.52 8.50
CA ASN A 103 31.23 2.89 7.98
C ASN A 103 29.79 3.35 7.70
N GLY A 104 28.80 2.46 7.80
CA GLY A 104 27.39 2.80 7.61
C GLY A 104 26.97 2.97 6.15
N TYR A 105 27.87 2.75 5.19
CA TYR A 105 27.53 2.71 3.76
C TYR A 105 26.77 1.43 3.43
N LEU A 106 25.98 1.49 2.36
CA LEU A 106 25.27 0.32 1.87
C LEU A 106 26.12 -0.48 0.91
N ASP A 107 26.09 -1.79 1.09
CA ASP A 107 26.70 -2.79 0.22
C ASP A 107 25.68 -3.85 -0.16
N GLN A 108 26.08 -4.73 -1.06
CA GLN A 108 25.38 -5.99 -1.26
C GLN A 108 25.94 -7.09 -0.36
N TRP A 109 25.06 -7.90 0.22
CA TRP A 109 25.45 -9.07 1.01
C TRP A 109 24.49 -10.23 0.76
N GLU A 110 24.91 -11.45 1.09
CA GLU A 110 24.03 -12.61 1.05
C GLU A 110 22.73 -12.35 1.84
N CYS A 111 21.59 -12.74 1.29
CA CYS A 111 20.27 -12.49 1.88
C CYS A 111 19.98 -13.37 3.12
N VAL A 112 20.62 -13.07 4.24
CA VAL A 112 20.48 -13.80 5.51
C VAL A 112 19.35 -13.29 6.40
N GLY A 113 18.77 -12.11 6.09
CA GLY A 113 17.58 -11.58 6.78
C GLY A 113 17.85 -10.96 8.16
N GLN A 114 19.11 -10.61 8.45
CA GLN A 114 19.50 -9.86 9.63
C GLN A 114 18.90 -8.43 9.66
N SER A 115 18.93 -7.76 10.81
CA SER A 115 18.33 -6.42 10.98
C SER A 115 18.94 -5.36 10.05
N SER A 116 20.22 -5.48 9.68
CA SER A 116 20.86 -4.58 8.71
C SER A 116 20.31 -4.69 7.28
N GLN A 117 19.54 -5.75 6.97
CA GLN A 117 18.90 -5.97 5.67
C GLN A 117 17.39 -5.68 5.68
N ARG A 118 16.87 -5.10 6.76
CA ARG A 118 15.44 -4.94 6.98
C ARG A 118 15.05 -3.47 6.95
N TRP A 119 14.07 -3.18 6.09
CA TRP A 119 13.72 -1.83 5.71
C TRP A 119 12.23 -1.56 5.81
N HIS A 120 11.88 -0.29 5.94
CA HIS A 120 10.53 0.26 5.86
C HIS A 120 10.47 1.38 4.82
N LEU A 121 9.29 1.55 4.22
CA LEU A 121 9.00 2.73 3.42
C LEU A 121 8.25 3.73 4.30
N VAL A 122 8.79 4.94 4.34
CA VAL A 122 8.26 6.04 5.13
C VAL A 122 7.99 7.20 4.16
N PRO A 123 6.74 7.63 3.95
CA PRO A 123 6.42 8.73 3.05
C PRO A 123 7.33 9.95 3.23
N PHE A 124 7.96 10.35 2.13
CA PHE A 124 8.68 11.61 2.02
C PHE A 124 7.77 12.68 1.43
N ALA A 125 7.03 12.33 0.36
CA ALA A 125 6.05 13.19 -0.26
C ALA A 125 4.62 12.89 0.22
N ALA A 126 3.82 13.94 0.37
CA ALA A 126 2.42 13.89 0.81
C ALA A 126 1.45 13.28 -0.21
N ASP A 127 1.91 12.76 -1.34
CA ASP A 127 1.12 12.04 -2.35
C ASP A 127 1.59 10.58 -2.54
N LEU A 128 2.53 10.13 -1.69
CA LEU A 128 3.20 8.82 -1.79
C LEU A 128 3.97 8.64 -3.12
N SER A 129 4.46 9.72 -3.73
CA SER A 129 5.35 9.68 -4.90
C SER A 129 6.82 9.46 -4.55
N SER A 130 7.20 9.64 -3.28
CA SER A 130 8.53 9.30 -2.80
C SER A 130 8.53 8.93 -1.33
N TYR A 131 9.59 8.24 -0.92
CA TYR A 131 9.76 7.66 0.40
C TYR A 131 11.18 7.90 0.92
N PHE A 132 11.30 8.06 2.22
CA PHE A 132 12.49 7.62 2.95
C PHE A 132 12.50 6.08 2.97
N VAL A 133 13.67 5.49 2.77
CA VAL A 133 13.91 4.06 3.02
C VAL A 133 14.59 3.96 4.37
N LYS A 134 13.85 3.51 5.39
CA LYS A 134 14.26 3.54 6.80
C LYS A 134 14.69 2.16 7.27
N GLN A 135 15.86 2.07 7.89
CA GLN A 135 16.38 0.84 8.48
C GLN A 135 15.59 0.45 9.73
N GLU A 136 15.30 -0.84 9.89
CA GLU A 136 14.67 -1.37 11.11
C GLU A 136 15.61 -1.27 12.32
N ASP A 137 16.90 -1.57 12.15
CA ASP A 137 17.87 -1.70 13.25
C ASP A 137 18.10 -0.39 14.01
N THR A 138 18.48 0.67 13.28
CA THR A 138 18.85 1.96 13.87
C THR A 138 17.76 3.03 13.72
N GLY A 139 16.73 2.78 12.90
CA GLY A 139 15.75 3.80 12.53
C GLY A 139 16.31 4.91 11.63
N ARG A 140 17.51 4.74 11.07
CA ARG A 140 18.16 5.70 10.15
C ARG A 140 17.68 5.51 8.71
N CYS A 141 17.84 6.54 7.89
CA CYS A 141 17.34 6.57 6.52
C CYS A 141 18.49 6.45 5.51
N PHE A 142 18.21 5.81 4.36
CA PHE A 142 19.04 5.94 3.17
C PHE A 142 19.35 7.42 2.93
N THR A 143 20.62 7.74 2.74
CA THR A 143 21.11 9.08 2.50
C THR A 143 22.19 9.02 1.43
N LEU A 144 22.12 9.94 0.46
CA LEU A 144 23.14 10.06 -0.57
C LEU A 144 24.25 10.99 -0.11
N ASP A 145 25.50 10.57 -0.32
CA ASP A 145 26.66 11.46 -0.24
C ASP A 145 26.80 12.29 -1.53
N ASN A 146 27.90 13.02 -1.67
CA ASN A 146 28.14 13.89 -2.83
C ASN A 146 28.54 13.12 -4.10
N ASP A 147 28.96 11.87 -3.97
CA ASP A 147 29.42 11.02 -5.07
C ASP A 147 28.33 10.01 -5.49
N GLY A 148 27.18 10.01 -4.81
CA GLY A 148 26.02 9.18 -5.09
C GLY A 148 26.05 7.82 -4.39
N TYR A 149 27.01 7.58 -3.49
CA TYR A 149 26.97 6.40 -2.62
C TYR A 149 25.88 6.56 -1.58
N VAL A 150 25.32 5.42 -1.18
CA VAL A 150 24.24 5.39 -0.19
C VAL A 150 24.80 4.98 1.16
N TYR A 151 24.40 5.67 2.21
CA TYR A 151 24.68 5.32 3.60
C TYR A 151 23.43 5.48 4.47
N VAL A 152 23.47 5.01 5.72
CA VAL A 152 22.41 5.26 6.71
C VAL A 152 22.69 6.50 7.55
N GLY A 153 21.88 7.54 7.35
CA GLY A 153 21.96 8.83 8.05
C GLY A 153 20.70 9.14 8.85
N ASP A 154 20.73 10.17 9.68
CA ASP A 154 19.55 10.59 10.43
C ASP A 154 18.46 11.06 9.48
N CYS A 155 17.23 10.60 9.70
CA CYS A 155 16.10 10.94 8.85
C CYS A 155 15.76 12.43 9.00
N ALA A 156 15.93 13.20 7.93
CA ALA A 156 15.78 14.66 7.92
C ALA A 156 14.64 15.09 6.98
N ALA A 157 13.60 15.71 7.55
CA ALA A 157 12.48 16.22 6.77
C ALA A 157 12.97 17.24 5.73
N GLY A 158 12.58 17.04 4.46
CA GLY A 158 12.95 17.95 3.36
C GLY A 158 14.34 17.75 2.77
N ASP A 159 15.20 16.87 3.31
CA ASP A 159 16.48 16.54 2.68
C ASP A 159 16.23 15.70 1.42
N THR A 160 16.35 16.31 0.25
CA THR A 160 16.07 15.65 -1.04
C THR A 160 17.02 14.50 -1.34
N ARG A 161 18.18 14.42 -0.67
CA ARG A 161 19.11 13.27 -0.75
C ARG A 161 18.57 12.02 -0.07
N GLN A 162 17.46 12.13 0.65
CA GLN A 162 16.78 11.03 1.31
C GLN A 162 15.40 10.74 0.68
N SER A 163 15.09 11.36 -0.46
CA SER A 163 13.85 11.15 -1.22
C SER A 163 14.06 10.13 -2.33
N PHE A 164 13.40 8.98 -2.21
CA PHE A 164 13.51 7.88 -3.17
C PHE A 164 12.16 7.49 -3.77
N THR A 165 12.15 7.24 -5.06
CA THR A 165 11.02 6.65 -5.78
C THR A 165 11.36 5.20 -6.08
N LEU A 166 10.45 4.29 -5.72
CA LEU A 166 10.59 2.85 -5.92
C LEU A 166 9.55 2.39 -6.93
N GLY A 167 9.98 2.04 -8.14
CA GLY A 167 9.11 1.55 -9.19
C GLY A 167 9.78 1.48 -10.56
N VAL A 168 9.01 1.58 -11.63
CA VAL A 168 9.55 1.48 -13.00
C VAL A 168 9.50 2.87 -13.63
N ASP A 169 10.58 3.26 -14.31
CA ASP A 169 10.72 4.53 -15.04
C ASP A 169 10.36 5.78 -14.21
N GLY A 170 10.73 5.79 -12.92
CA GLY A 170 10.54 6.95 -12.03
C GLY A 170 9.11 7.14 -11.50
N SER A 171 8.23 6.14 -11.64
CA SER A 171 6.88 6.15 -11.06
C SER A 171 6.79 5.28 -9.80
N THR A 172 6.09 5.72 -8.75
CA THR A 172 5.83 4.85 -7.57
C THR A 172 4.73 3.84 -7.85
N LEU A 173 4.95 2.60 -7.42
CA LEU A 173 3.99 1.52 -7.66
C LEU A 173 2.96 1.39 -6.53
N ALA A 174 1.80 0.83 -6.85
CA ALA A 174 0.76 0.56 -5.85
C ALA A 174 1.26 -0.35 -4.71
N GLY A 175 2.16 -1.30 -5.01
CA GLY A 175 2.77 -2.18 -4.01
C GLY A 175 3.60 -1.42 -2.96
N THR A 176 4.34 -0.39 -3.35
CA THR A 176 5.17 0.41 -2.43
C THR A 176 4.32 1.32 -1.56
N LYS A 177 3.21 1.85 -2.10
CA LYS A 177 2.19 2.57 -1.31
C LYS A 177 1.62 1.68 -0.21
N ASN A 178 1.26 0.44 -0.52
CA ASN A 178 0.75 -0.52 0.47
C ASN A 178 1.76 -0.79 1.59
N LEU A 179 3.06 -0.92 1.28
CA LEU A 179 4.11 -1.12 2.28
C LEU A 179 4.21 0.07 3.24
N ALA A 180 4.24 1.27 2.69
CA ALA A 180 4.31 2.51 3.47
C ALA A 180 3.11 2.66 4.42
N VAL A 181 1.90 2.41 3.91
CA VAL A 181 0.67 2.50 4.71
C VAL A 181 0.65 1.45 5.81
N ARG A 182 1.06 0.20 5.53
CA ARG A 182 1.11 -0.87 6.55
C ARG A 182 2.09 -0.55 7.67
N TYR A 183 3.30 -0.09 7.34
CA TYR A 183 4.27 0.33 8.34
C TYR A 183 3.71 1.45 9.21
N ALA A 184 3.09 2.45 8.58
CA ALA A 184 2.50 3.55 9.30
C ALA A 184 1.38 3.12 10.25
N MET A 185 0.52 2.19 9.85
CA MET A 185 -0.51 1.61 10.72
C MET A 185 0.10 0.87 11.91
N LYS A 186 1.20 0.12 11.69
CA LYS A 186 1.95 -0.52 12.78
C LYS A 186 2.51 0.51 13.77
N VAL A 187 2.97 1.66 13.28
CA VAL A 187 3.41 2.75 14.16
C VAL A 187 2.23 3.35 14.93
N CYS A 188 1.09 3.62 14.28
CA CYS A 188 -0.11 4.09 14.98
C CYS A 188 -0.59 3.14 16.08
N ASP A 189 -0.49 1.82 15.85
CA ASP A 189 -0.88 0.81 16.83
C ASP A 189 0.00 0.85 18.09
N SER A 190 1.30 1.07 17.89
CA SER A 190 2.29 1.13 18.99
C SER A 190 2.45 2.52 19.62
N LYS A 191 2.18 3.58 18.88
CA LYS A 191 2.39 5.00 19.23
C LYS A 191 1.23 5.85 18.72
N PRO A 192 0.03 5.72 19.29
CA PRO A 192 -1.18 6.38 18.77
C PRO A 192 -1.10 7.91 18.73
N GLU A 193 -0.27 8.52 19.58
CA GLU A 193 0.01 9.96 19.59
C GLU A 193 0.66 10.48 18.31
N THR A 194 1.29 9.59 17.52
CA THR A 194 1.87 9.94 16.22
C THR A 194 0.83 10.09 15.13
N CYS A 195 -0.42 9.69 15.37
CA CYS A 195 -1.45 9.61 14.34
C CYS A 195 -2.60 10.57 14.61
N GLY A 196 -3.05 11.25 13.56
CA GLY A 196 -4.16 12.18 13.59
C GLY A 196 -5.18 11.88 12.51
N TRP A 197 -6.39 12.38 12.71
CA TRP A 197 -7.40 12.40 11.66
C TRP A 197 -8.29 13.62 11.78
N LYS A 198 -8.66 14.15 10.61
CA LYS A 198 -9.64 15.20 10.45
C LYS A 198 -10.69 14.80 9.43
N GLU A 199 -11.94 14.65 9.87
CA GLU A 199 -13.06 14.37 8.96
C GLU A 199 -13.31 15.56 8.03
N ASP A 200 -13.68 15.27 6.78
CA ASP A 200 -14.00 16.31 5.80
C ASP A 200 -15.39 16.94 6.02
N LYS A 201 -16.27 16.23 6.73
CA LYS A 201 -17.66 16.58 7.00
C LYS A 201 -18.03 16.15 8.40
N THR A 202 -19.06 16.78 8.97
CA THR A 202 -19.59 16.45 10.29
C THR A 202 -20.63 15.33 10.28
N LYS A 203 -21.11 14.94 9.09
CA LYS A 203 -22.11 13.88 8.92
C LYS A 203 -21.83 13.05 7.66
N TYR A 204 -21.95 11.74 7.80
CA TYR A 204 -21.86 10.76 6.72
C TYR A 204 -23.10 9.86 6.74
N PRO A 205 -23.83 9.74 5.61
CA PRO A 205 -25.04 8.93 5.57
C PRO A 205 -24.69 7.45 5.67
N ALA A 206 -25.48 6.72 6.46
CA ALA A 206 -25.41 5.26 6.51
C ALA A 206 -25.93 4.64 5.20
N TYR A 207 -25.35 3.51 4.80
CA TYR A 207 -25.77 2.71 3.64
C TYR A 207 -25.51 1.23 3.91
N LEU A 208 -26.15 0.35 3.14
CA LEU A 208 -25.90 -1.09 3.20
C LEU A 208 -24.65 -1.42 2.40
N ALA A 209 -23.68 -2.08 3.04
CA ALA A 209 -22.56 -2.71 2.35
C ALA A 209 -23.05 -3.81 1.38
N PRO A 210 -22.22 -4.26 0.43
CA PRO A 210 -22.51 -5.47 -0.34
C PRO A 210 -22.87 -6.63 0.60
N ALA A 211 -23.87 -7.44 0.20
CA ALA A 211 -24.28 -8.58 1.01
C ALA A 211 -23.22 -9.68 0.92
N GLU A 212 -22.79 -10.18 2.08
CA GLU A 212 -21.79 -11.24 2.19
C GLU A 212 -22.42 -12.50 2.79
N CYS A 213 -21.83 -13.66 2.49
CA CYS A 213 -22.21 -14.90 3.12
C CYS A 213 -21.61 -14.99 4.53
N VAL A 214 -22.47 -15.15 5.54
CA VAL A 214 -22.08 -15.06 6.96
C VAL A 214 -22.31 -16.36 7.74
N SER A 215 -22.84 -17.40 7.09
CA SER A 215 -23.01 -18.74 7.66
C SER A 215 -22.32 -19.79 6.82
N GLN A 216 -22.02 -20.94 7.43
CA GLN A 216 -21.74 -22.15 6.67
C GLN A 216 -22.96 -22.61 5.87
N LEU A 217 -22.70 -23.31 4.77
CA LEU A 217 -23.71 -23.95 3.96
C LEU A 217 -24.35 -25.13 4.69
N VAL A 218 -25.66 -25.32 4.48
CA VAL A 218 -26.36 -26.55 4.87
C VAL A 218 -27.07 -27.14 3.69
N LYS A 219 -27.04 -28.47 3.55
CA LYS A 219 -27.84 -29.18 2.56
C LYS A 219 -28.93 -29.99 3.24
N ASN A 220 -30.15 -29.93 2.72
CA ASN A 220 -31.17 -30.90 3.06
C ASN A 220 -30.94 -32.20 2.27
N ALA A 221 -30.33 -33.19 2.89
CA ALA A 221 -30.09 -34.51 2.30
C ALA A 221 -31.26 -35.48 2.51
N THR A 222 -32.36 -35.04 3.13
CA THR A 222 -33.52 -35.88 3.41
C THR A 222 -34.52 -35.83 2.24
N PRO A 223 -35.41 -36.83 2.11
CA PRO A 223 -36.45 -36.83 1.07
C PRO A 223 -37.62 -35.88 1.38
N ASN A 224 -37.64 -35.24 2.55
CA ASN A 224 -38.73 -34.36 2.99
C ASN A 224 -38.23 -32.94 3.25
N GLU A 225 -39.14 -31.98 3.35
CA GLU A 225 -38.79 -30.64 3.83
C GLU A 225 -38.26 -30.71 5.26
N ALA A 226 -37.17 -29.99 5.53
CA ALA A 226 -36.56 -29.93 6.85
C ALA A 226 -36.18 -28.49 7.20
N THR A 227 -36.29 -28.15 8.49
CA THR A 227 -35.90 -26.84 9.02
C THR A 227 -34.55 -26.98 9.72
N TYR A 228 -33.63 -26.09 9.37
CA TYR A 228 -32.28 -26.05 9.95
C TYR A 228 -32.01 -24.70 10.59
N THR A 229 -31.53 -24.72 11.84
CA THR A 229 -31.02 -23.51 12.49
C THR A 229 -29.60 -23.23 12.03
N ARG A 230 -29.31 -21.98 11.69
CA ARG A 230 -27.99 -21.47 11.32
C ARG A 230 -27.61 -20.34 12.24
N THR A 231 -26.56 -20.58 13.03
CA THR A 231 -25.81 -19.50 13.65
C THR A 231 -24.93 -18.84 12.59
N TRP A 232 -24.79 -17.53 12.68
CA TRP A 232 -23.90 -16.77 11.83
C TRP A 232 -23.21 -15.69 12.67
N THR A 233 -22.02 -15.30 12.22
CA THR A 233 -21.25 -14.21 12.82
C THR A 233 -20.67 -13.39 11.68
N GLN A 234 -20.83 -12.07 11.73
CA GLN A 234 -20.15 -11.15 10.83
C GLN A 234 -19.37 -10.13 11.64
N THR A 235 -18.08 -10.01 11.36
CA THR A 235 -17.20 -9.01 11.95
C THR A 235 -17.00 -7.88 10.95
N THR A 236 -17.79 -6.81 11.04
CA THR A 236 -17.55 -5.66 10.16
C THR A 236 -16.41 -4.83 10.75
N GLY A 237 -15.26 -4.81 10.08
CA GLY A 237 -14.16 -3.92 10.43
C GLY A 237 -14.00 -2.74 9.47
N TRP A 238 -12.85 -2.09 9.55
CA TRP A 238 -12.57 -0.84 8.85
C TRP A 238 -11.94 -1.13 7.50
N GLN A 239 -12.37 -0.48 6.43
CA GLN A 239 -11.64 -0.50 5.15
C GLN A 239 -11.02 0.87 4.90
N ASN A 240 -9.70 0.94 4.73
CA ASN A 240 -9.00 2.20 4.48
C ASN A 240 -8.44 2.24 3.04
N THR A 241 -8.78 3.30 2.31
CA THR A 241 -8.14 3.63 1.05
C THR A 241 -7.27 4.88 1.22
N VAL A 242 -6.02 4.70 1.68
CA VAL A 242 -5.02 5.78 1.74
C VAL A 242 -4.35 5.91 0.37
N GLY A 243 -4.33 7.11 -0.21
CA GLY A 243 -3.58 7.39 -1.45
C GLY A 243 -3.98 6.52 -2.66
N GLY A 244 -5.24 6.07 -2.72
CA GLY A 244 -5.77 5.17 -3.75
C GLY A 244 -5.39 3.69 -3.58
N SER A 245 -4.67 3.34 -2.52
CA SER A 245 -4.29 1.97 -2.18
C SER A 245 -5.29 1.37 -1.19
N VAL A 246 -5.84 0.19 -1.49
CA VAL A 246 -6.79 -0.51 -0.61
C VAL A 246 -5.98 -1.29 0.43
N THR A 247 -5.95 -0.79 1.67
CA THR A 247 -5.52 -1.60 2.81
C THR A 247 -6.77 -2.24 3.40
N VAL A 248 -6.99 -3.50 3.04
CA VAL A 248 -8.06 -4.33 3.63
C VAL A 248 -7.67 -4.60 5.08
N SER A 249 -8.36 -3.97 6.03
CA SER A 249 -8.45 -4.48 7.39
C SER A 249 -9.78 -5.22 7.52
N THR A 250 -9.72 -6.51 7.82
CA THR A 250 -10.83 -7.49 7.98
C THR A 250 -11.56 -7.82 6.66
N ASP A 251 -11.68 -9.07 6.18
CA ASP A 251 -11.77 -10.36 6.86
C ASP A 251 -11.13 -11.52 6.05
N ILE A 252 -10.96 -12.68 6.72
CA ILE A 252 -10.54 -13.99 6.20
C ILE A 252 -9.03 -14.17 5.97
N GLY A 253 -8.32 -14.58 7.03
CA GLY A 253 -7.08 -15.37 6.91
C GLY A 253 -5.74 -14.63 6.91
N ILE A 254 -5.71 -13.30 7.01
CA ILE A 254 -4.49 -12.56 7.35
C ILE A 254 -4.77 -11.79 8.64
N ASP A 255 -4.49 -12.43 9.78
CA ASP A 255 -4.34 -11.76 11.07
C ASP A 255 -3.15 -10.79 10.92
N LEU A 256 -3.42 -9.48 10.76
CA LEU A 256 -2.37 -8.46 10.73
C LEU A 256 -1.68 -8.32 12.10
N GLY A 257 -2.06 -9.10 13.13
CA GLY A 257 -1.50 -9.01 14.48
C GLY A 257 -1.90 -7.74 15.23
N ILE A 258 -2.70 -6.86 14.59
CA ILE A 258 -3.25 -5.62 15.15
C ILE A 258 -4.42 -6.00 16.06
N LYS A 259 -4.13 -6.75 17.12
CA LYS A 259 -5.10 -7.13 18.14
C LYS A 259 -5.28 -5.96 19.10
N ALA A 260 -6.38 -5.24 18.90
CA ALA A 260 -7.25 -4.78 19.98
C ALA A 260 -6.68 -3.81 21.04
N LYS A 261 -5.57 -3.09 20.80
CA LYS A 261 -5.08 -2.07 21.76
C LYS A 261 -5.26 -0.60 21.34
N VAL A 262 -5.77 -0.36 20.14
CA VAL A 262 -6.00 1.01 19.64
C VAL A 262 -7.35 1.58 20.09
N THR A 263 -8.24 0.76 20.65
CA THR A 263 -9.59 1.19 21.01
C THR A 263 -9.63 2.00 22.31
N THR A 264 -8.93 1.60 23.38
CA THR A 264 -9.08 2.25 24.69
C THR A 264 -8.27 3.53 24.86
N ALA A 265 -7.02 3.56 24.39
CA ALA A 265 -6.18 4.76 24.50
C ALA A 265 -6.58 5.88 23.52
N ILE A 266 -7.10 5.52 22.33
CA ILE A 266 -7.58 6.52 21.36
C ILE A 266 -8.99 7.01 21.71
N GLN A 267 -9.90 6.16 22.21
CA GLN A 267 -11.23 6.62 22.68
C GLN A 267 -11.15 7.63 23.83
N ALA A 268 -10.11 7.54 24.68
CA ALA A 268 -9.97 8.40 25.86
C ALA A 268 -9.49 9.83 25.54
N ASN A 269 -8.68 10.01 24.48
CA ASN A 269 -8.12 11.32 24.10
C ASN A 269 -8.72 11.90 22.82
N TYR A 270 -9.35 11.08 21.97
CA TYR A 270 -9.95 11.50 20.72
C TYR A 270 -11.33 10.87 20.61
N GLN A 271 -12.37 11.69 20.39
CA GLN A 271 -13.76 11.25 20.20
C GLN A 271 -13.98 10.39 18.93
N HIS A 272 -12.91 9.93 18.28
CA HIS A 272 -12.94 9.17 17.03
C HIS A 272 -11.90 8.05 17.11
N ALA A 273 -12.36 6.83 17.43
CA ALA A 273 -11.52 5.63 17.42
C ALA A 273 -11.36 5.15 15.97
N TRP A 274 -10.13 5.19 15.43
CA TRP A 274 -9.86 4.91 14.00
C TRP A 274 -9.73 3.43 13.65
N ILE A 275 -9.83 2.54 14.63
CA ILE A 275 -9.67 1.09 14.47
C ILE A 275 -10.60 0.38 15.44
N GLY A 276 -11.57 -0.38 14.94
CA GLY A 276 -12.46 -1.19 15.76
C GLY A 276 -13.44 -2.04 14.94
N SER A 277 -13.46 -3.34 15.14
CA SER A 277 -14.47 -4.19 14.48
C SER A 277 -15.71 -4.34 15.36
N GLU A 278 -16.87 -4.45 14.73
CA GLU A 278 -18.08 -4.90 15.41
C GLU A 278 -18.42 -6.32 14.95
N ALA A 279 -18.42 -7.26 15.89
CA ALA A 279 -18.87 -8.62 15.65
C ALA A 279 -20.34 -8.73 16.05
N VAL A 280 -21.19 -9.06 15.07
CA VAL A 280 -22.61 -9.32 15.28
C VAL A 280 -22.86 -10.80 15.04
N SER A 281 -23.51 -11.48 15.98
CA SER A 281 -23.88 -12.89 15.86
C SER A 281 -25.35 -13.09 16.15
N ASP A 282 -26.00 -13.99 15.41
CA ASP A 282 -27.40 -14.36 15.62
C ASP A 282 -27.67 -15.78 15.10
N ALA A 283 -28.87 -16.30 15.34
CA ALA A 283 -29.32 -17.60 14.86
C ALA A 283 -30.66 -17.50 14.15
N VAL A 284 -30.77 -18.11 12.97
CA VAL A 284 -31.96 -18.07 12.12
C VAL A 284 -32.33 -19.45 11.61
N SER A 285 -33.63 -19.73 11.50
CA SER A 285 -34.15 -21.02 11.01
C SER A 285 -34.51 -20.94 9.53
N ILE A 286 -33.94 -21.84 8.72
CA ILE A 286 -34.17 -21.91 7.27
C ILE A 286 -34.91 -23.21 6.95
N LYS A 287 -36.04 -23.10 6.26
CA LYS A 287 -36.78 -24.26 5.74
C LYS A 287 -36.27 -24.60 4.34
N LEU A 288 -35.87 -25.84 4.12
CA LEU A 288 -35.25 -26.29 2.86
C LEU A 288 -36.02 -27.48 2.26
N LYS A 289 -36.19 -27.46 0.94
CA LYS A 289 -36.71 -28.62 0.21
C LYS A 289 -35.65 -29.70 0.05
N PRO A 290 -36.04 -30.95 -0.25
CA PRO A 290 -35.11 -32.03 -0.55
C PRO A 290 -34.07 -31.63 -1.59
N GLY A 291 -32.78 -31.80 -1.25
CA GLY A 291 -31.65 -31.49 -2.12
C GLY A 291 -31.24 -30.02 -2.21
N GLU A 292 -31.95 -29.09 -1.56
CA GLU A 292 -31.56 -27.67 -1.54
C GLU A 292 -30.46 -27.38 -0.51
N TYR A 293 -29.65 -26.38 -0.83
CA TYR A 293 -28.73 -25.73 0.08
C TYR A 293 -29.39 -24.51 0.71
N GLY A 294 -29.06 -24.22 1.97
CA GLY A 294 -29.45 -23.02 2.69
C GLY A 294 -28.23 -22.28 3.21
N TRP A 295 -28.29 -20.95 3.17
CA TRP A 295 -27.26 -20.06 3.72
C TRP A 295 -27.86 -18.72 4.15
N VAL A 296 -27.11 -18.02 4.99
CA VAL A 296 -27.45 -16.68 5.47
C VAL A 296 -26.53 -15.67 4.79
N THR A 297 -27.12 -14.65 4.18
CA THR A 297 -26.40 -13.48 3.69
C THR A 297 -26.74 -12.27 4.54
N ARG A 298 -25.75 -11.42 4.83
CA ARG A 298 -25.96 -10.15 5.54
C ARG A 298 -25.32 -8.99 4.79
N ALA A 299 -26.09 -7.92 4.60
CA ALA A 299 -25.58 -6.61 4.26
C ALA A 299 -25.53 -5.77 5.53
N ALA A 300 -24.32 -5.45 5.99
CA ALA A 300 -24.10 -4.64 7.18
C ALA A 300 -24.47 -3.17 6.90
N LEU A 301 -25.07 -2.49 7.87
CA LEU A 301 -25.19 -1.04 7.82
C LEU A 301 -23.83 -0.40 8.16
N VAL A 302 -23.37 0.49 7.28
CA VAL A 302 -22.05 1.11 7.37
C VAL A 302 -22.11 2.60 6.99
N LYS A 303 -21.07 3.36 7.34
CA LYS A 303 -20.85 4.74 6.86
C LYS A 303 -19.54 4.81 6.09
N LYS A 304 -19.54 5.61 5.02
CA LYS A 304 -18.33 5.94 4.25
C LYS A 304 -17.86 7.31 4.69
N VAL A 305 -16.88 7.34 5.58
CA VAL A 305 -16.27 8.54 6.15
C VAL A 305 -15.07 8.94 5.29
N THR A 306 -14.97 10.22 4.94
CA THR A 306 -13.81 10.76 4.24
C THR A 306 -13.06 11.72 5.15
N GLY A 307 -11.75 11.80 5.01
CA GLY A 307 -11.00 12.72 5.83
C GLY A 307 -9.53 12.73 5.47
N THR A 308 -8.80 13.42 6.31
CA THR A 308 -7.37 13.62 6.20
C THR A 308 -6.72 12.93 7.38
N TRP A 309 -5.98 11.87 7.08
CA TRP A 309 -5.14 11.17 8.03
C TRP A 309 -3.79 11.88 8.12
N THR A 310 -3.23 11.96 9.33
CA THR A 310 -1.92 12.55 9.61
C THR A 310 -1.06 11.51 10.30
N LEU A 311 0.21 11.41 9.94
CA LEU A 311 1.22 10.76 10.77
C LEU A 311 2.35 11.74 11.03
N ASP A 312 2.87 11.72 12.24
CA ASP A 312 4.10 12.39 12.63
C ASP A 312 5.12 11.36 13.12
N LEU A 313 6.17 11.14 12.32
CA LEU A 313 7.30 10.32 12.72
C LEU A 313 8.49 11.21 13.05
N ALA A 314 8.56 11.61 14.33
CA ALA A 314 9.70 12.35 14.88
C ALA A 314 10.10 13.59 14.05
N GLY A 315 9.10 14.43 13.70
CA GLY A 315 9.31 15.67 12.95
C GLY A 315 9.05 15.52 11.44
N GLN A 316 8.70 14.32 10.98
CA GLN A 316 8.22 14.06 9.63
C GLN A 316 6.70 13.93 9.67
N SER A 317 6.01 15.06 9.54
CA SER A 317 4.55 15.07 9.45
C SER A 317 4.10 14.92 8.01
N TRP A 318 3.28 13.91 7.75
CA TRP A 318 2.60 13.76 6.47
C TRP A 318 1.09 13.80 6.66
N THR A 319 0.39 14.16 5.59
CA THR A 319 -1.06 14.07 5.54
C THR A 319 -1.50 13.34 4.28
N GLN A 320 -2.57 12.57 4.39
CA GLN A 320 -3.17 11.85 3.27
C GLN A 320 -4.67 11.89 3.32
N LYS A 321 -5.30 12.07 2.16
CA LYS A 321 -6.73 11.82 2.03
C LYS A 321 -6.99 10.33 2.11
N ALA A 322 -7.98 9.98 2.90
CA ALA A 322 -8.42 8.62 3.07
C ALA A 322 -9.94 8.55 3.11
N THR A 323 -10.43 7.40 2.68
CA THR A 323 -11.82 7.01 2.86
C THR A 323 -11.83 5.79 3.74
N ILE A 324 -12.70 5.82 4.73
CA ILE A 324 -12.87 4.80 5.73
C ILE A 324 -14.32 4.31 5.69
N VAL A 325 -14.52 3.01 5.60
CA VAL A 325 -15.84 2.40 5.84
C VAL A 325 -15.91 1.92 7.28
N ILE A 326 -16.90 2.39 8.04
CA ILE A 326 -17.10 2.06 9.45
C ILE A 326 -18.47 1.40 9.67
N PRO A 327 -18.60 0.45 10.61
CA PRO A 327 -19.91 -0.07 11.03
C PRO A 327 -20.82 1.04 11.53
N ALA A 328 -22.12 0.91 11.27
CA ALA A 328 -23.15 1.78 11.82
C ALA A 328 -24.22 0.94 12.53
N LYS A 329 -24.66 1.43 13.70
CA LYS A 329 -25.74 0.78 14.45
C LYS A 329 -27.05 0.82 13.67
N ASP A 330 -27.79 -0.26 13.72
CA ASP A 330 -29.15 -0.31 13.21
C ASP A 330 -30.01 0.82 13.80
N GLY A 331 -30.85 1.45 12.96
CA GLY A 331 -31.62 2.65 13.26
C GLY A 331 -30.89 3.94 12.88
N THR A 332 -29.59 3.91 12.60
CA THR A 332 -28.85 5.07 12.10
C THR A 332 -29.42 5.54 10.76
N ASP A 333 -29.72 6.84 10.68
CA ASP A 333 -30.38 7.46 9.51
C ASP A 333 -31.66 6.69 9.08
N SER A 334 -32.37 6.10 10.05
CA SER A 334 -33.57 5.28 9.85
C SER A 334 -33.36 4.06 8.93
N LYS A 335 -32.13 3.52 8.88
CA LYS A 335 -31.77 2.32 8.12
C LYS A 335 -31.42 1.17 9.05
N LEU A 336 -31.58 -0.06 8.56
CA LEU A 336 -31.27 -1.29 9.28
C LEU A 336 -30.35 -2.15 8.41
N SER A 337 -29.49 -2.93 9.04
CA SER A 337 -28.77 -4.03 8.40
C SER A 337 -29.77 -5.03 7.82
N ALA A 338 -29.43 -5.66 6.70
CA ALA A 338 -30.32 -6.62 6.05
C ALA A 338 -29.77 -8.03 6.17
N VAL A 339 -30.53 -8.92 6.83
CA VAL A 339 -30.26 -10.37 6.87
C VAL A 339 -31.25 -11.05 5.94
N VAL A 340 -30.74 -11.86 5.01
CA VAL A 340 -31.55 -12.59 4.04
C VAL A 340 -31.21 -14.06 4.09
N LEU A 341 -32.24 -14.88 4.35
CA LEU A 341 -32.18 -16.32 4.21
C LEU A 341 -32.24 -16.69 2.74
N LYS A 342 -31.30 -17.50 2.29
CA LYS A 342 -31.24 -17.97 0.91
C LYS A 342 -31.35 -19.49 0.88
N ALA A 343 -32.05 -19.98 -0.13
CA ALA A 343 -32.18 -21.40 -0.42
C ALA A 343 -32.09 -21.63 -1.93
N GLY A 344 -31.46 -22.74 -2.35
CA GLY A 344 -31.37 -23.09 -3.76
C GLY A 344 -30.62 -24.39 -4.02
N LYS A 345 -30.79 -24.94 -5.22
CA LYS A 345 -30.11 -26.18 -5.64
C LYS A 345 -28.61 -25.98 -5.87
N THR A 346 -28.20 -24.77 -6.22
CA THR A 346 -26.81 -24.38 -6.45
C THR A 346 -26.45 -23.27 -5.47
N PRO A 347 -25.58 -23.54 -4.47
CA PRO A 347 -25.11 -22.49 -3.58
C PRO A 347 -24.07 -21.62 -4.28
N PRO A 348 -23.88 -20.36 -3.84
CA PRO A 348 -22.83 -19.52 -4.39
C PRO A 348 -21.46 -19.99 -3.89
N THR A 349 -20.43 -19.77 -4.70
CA THR A 349 -19.07 -20.30 -4.47
C THR A 349 -18.29 -19.55 -3.38
N ASP A 350 -18.76 -18.36 -2.99
CA ASP A 350 -18.18 -17.50 -1.97
C ASP A 350 -18.64 -17.86 -0.54
N CYS A 351 -19.75 -18.60 -0.41
CA CYS A 351 -20.14 -19.22 0.86
C CYS A 351 -19.20 -20.38 1.19
N LYS A 352 -18.35 -20.21 2.20
CA LYS A 352 -17.51 -21.30 2.69
C LYS A 352 -18.38 -22.38 3.35
N GLY A 353 -18.23 -23.62 2.88
CA GLY A 353 -18.78 -24.82 3.50
C GLY A 353 -18.01 -25.21 4.74
#